data_AF-A0A7V3J0Q2-F1
#
_entry.id   AF-A0A7V3J0Q2-F1
#
_cell.length_a   1.000
_cell.length_b   1.000
_cell.length_c   1.000
_cell.angle_alpha   90.00
_cell.angle_beta   90.00
_cell.angle_gamma   90.00
#
_symmetry.space_group_name_H-M   'P 1'
#
loop_
_entity.id
_entity.type
_entity.pdbx_description
1 polymer ?
#
loop_
_entity_poly.entity_id
_entity_poly.type
_entity_poly.pdbx_seq_one_letter_code
_entity_poly.pdbx_strand_id
1 'polypeptide(L)'
;MNSTRTVTFPGVACPGITLAPLRRGPRDPCYQLGDDGAIWRTSLLASGAVTARIRRASPTAVECVAWGAGAAEFLDTCPALLGADDDASDFVPRDATVVAARRRVPHLRLGRTARVLEALVPAVLEQRVPGADAFRSWRVLVTRFGSAPPGPAPPRMRVPPSAEAWRHIPSWEYHRAGVDPGRARTVIGCAQRAASLERLVSWPAARARQALTSLPGVGVWTAAETAQRAFGDADALSVGDYHIPKMIGWTLLGHPIGDDAMVELLEPMRPHRYRVVRLLEASGLAYEPRRGPRLPVHDIRSW
;
A
#
# COMPACT_ATOMS: atom_id res chain seq x y z
N MET A 1 22.48 13.61 11.69
CA MET A 1 23.14 13.24 10.42
C MET A 1 22.07 12.85 9.41
N ASN A 2 22.25 13.23 8.15
CA ASN A 2 21.43 12.79 7.03
C ASN A 2 22.26 11.88 6.14
N SER A 3 21.62 10.87 5.56
CA SER A 3 22.25 9.94 4.63
C SER A 3 21.49 9.98 3.31
N THR A 4 22.19 9.80 2.20
CA THR A 4 21.61 9.90 0.87
C THR A 4 21.98 8.68 0.04
N ARG A 5 21.04 8.20 -0.78
CA ARG A 5 21.27 7.17 -1.79
C ARG A 5 20.59 7.58 -3.09
N THR A 6 21.28 7.34 -4.20
CA THR A 6 20.70 7.47 -5.55
C THR A 6 20.48 6.07 -6.12
N VAL A 7 19.26 5.80 -6.56
CA VAL A 7 18.87 4.55 -7.23
C VAL A 7 18.69 4.82 -8.72
N THR A 8 19.40 4.09 -9.56
CA THR A 8 19.35 4.21 -11.02
C THR A 8 18.55 3.06 -11.63
N PHE A 9 17.89 3.35 -12.75
CA PHE A 9 17.02 2.40 -13.46
C PHE A 9 17.38 2.34 -14.94
N PRO A 10 17.15 1.20 -15.63
CA PRO A 10 17.39 1.07 -17.06
C PRO A 10 16.43 1.87 -17.94
N GLY A 11 15.38 2.45 -17.36
CA GLY A 11 14.39 3.28 -18.07
C GLY A 11 13.87 4.39 -17.16
N VAL A 12 12.87 5.14 -17.61
CA VAL A 12 12.37 6.29 -16.86
C VAL A 12 11.97 5.89 -15.43
N ALA A 13 12.43 6.68 -14.46
CA ALA A 13 12.07 6.51 -13.06
C ALA A 13 10.78 7.29 -12.74
N CYS A 14 9.77 6.58 -12.24
CA CYS A 14 8.45 7.13 -11.90
C CYS A 14 8.10 6.84 -10.42
N PRO A 15 8.80 7.45 -9.44
CA PRO A 15 8.52 7.19 -8.02
C PRO A 15 7.08 7.55 -7.64
N GLY A 16 6.49 8.58 -8.27
CA GLY A 16 5.08 8.94 -8.06
C GLY A 16 4.09 7.81 -8.39
N ILE A 17 4.27 7.12 -9.52
CA ILE A 17 3.41 6.00 -9.92
C ILE A 17 3.69 4.77 -9.04
N THR A 18 4.97 4.51 -8.77
CA THR A 18 5.44 3.34 -8.01
C THR A 18 4.97 3.37 -6.55
N LEU A 19 5.07 4.53 -5.91
CA LEU A 19 4.78 4.69 -4.48
C LEU A 19 3.34 5.16 -4.20
N ALA A 20 2.58 5.56 -5.22
CA ALA A 20 1.18 6.00 -5.07
C ALA A 20 0.30 5.03 -4.24
N PRO A 21 0.38 3.69 -4.43
CA PRO A 21 -0.44 2.75 -3.65
C PRO A 21 -0.19 2.78 -2.14
N LEU A 22 0.94 3.34 -1.69
CA LEU A 22 1.29 3.42 -0.28
C LEU A 22 0.59 4.58 0.45
N ARG A 23 0.03 5.55 -0.28
CA ARG A 23 -0.58 6.76 0.29
C ARG A 23 -2.02 6.51 0.72
N ARG A 24 -2.33 6.78 1.99
CA ARG A 24 -3.68 6.69 2.58
C ARG A 24 -4.39 8.04 2.58
N GLY A 25 -4.59 8.57 1.37
CA GLY A 25 -5.27 9.85 1.12
C GLY A 25 -4.39 11.09 1.30
N PRO A 26 -4.96 12.31 1.10
CA PRO A 26 -4.17 13.54 1.04
C PRO A 26 -3.59 13.99 2.37
N ARG A 27 -4.13 13.49 3.49
CA ARG A 27 -3.73 13.85 4.86
C ARG A 27 -3.07 12.66 5.58
N ASP A 28 -2.43 11.76 4.85
CA ASP A 28 -1.72 10.62 5.44
C ASP A 28 -0.54 11.14 6.29
N PRO A 29 -0.47 10.81 7.60
CA PRO A 29 0.62 11.24 8.45
C PRO A 29 1.95 10.53 8.17
N CYS A 30 1.96 9.43 7.42
CA CYS A 30 3.17 8.68 7.07
C CYS A 30 3.59 8.85 5.60
N TYR A 31 2.79 9.56 4.79
CA TYR A 31 3.05 9.83 3.39
C TYR A 31 2.55 11.23 3.01
N GLN A 32 3.44 12.14 2.65
CA GLN A 32 3.06 13.46 2.15
C GLN A 32 3.76 13.77 0.82
N LEU A 33 3.13 14.60 0.00
CA LEU A 33 3.76 15.19 -1.18
C LEU A 33 4.20 16.61 -0.80
N GLY A 34 5.46 16.94 -1.05
CA GLY A 34 5.97 18.30 -0.96
C GLY A 34 5.54 19.14 -2.16
N ASP A 35 5.62 20.46 -2.03
CA ASP A 35 5.27 21.41 -3.10
C ASP A 35 6.20 21.27 -4.33
N ASP A 36 7.40 20.75 -4.11
CA ASP A 36 8.40 20.39 -5.11
C ASP A 36 8.15 19.01 -5.78
N GLY A 37 7.04 18.35 -5.45
CA GLY A 37 6.71 17.01 -5.92
C GLY A 37 7.51 15.89 -5.25
N ALA A 38 8.33 16.18 -4.23
CA ALA A 38 9.03 15.16 -3.47
C ALA A 38 8.04 14.35 -2.61
N ILE A 39 8.28 13.04 -2.53
CA ILE A 39 7.52 12.14 -1.67
C ILE A 39 8.21 12.07 -0.33
N TRP A 40 7.50 12.47 0.72
CA TRP A 40 7.93 12.33 2.10
C TRP A 40 7.28 11.10 2.71
N ARG A 41 8.08 10.24 3.32
CA ARG A 41 7.62 9.01 3.96
C ARG A 41 8.24 8.86 5.35
N THR A 42 7.47 8.34 6.30
CA THR A 42 8.01 7.78 7.54
C THR A 42 7.81 6.27 7.61
N SER A 43 8.66 5.62 8.39
CA SER A 43 8.56 4.20 8.71
C SER A 43 9.22 3.92 10.06
N LEU A 44 8.87 2.81 10.69
CA LEU A 44 9.52 2.30 11.88
C LEU A 44 10.24 0.99 11.55
N LEU A 45 11.57 1.08 11.39
CA LEU A 45 12.43 -0.05 11.07
C LEU A 45 12.95 -0.73 12.34
N ALA A 46 13.63 -1.87 12.20
CA ALA A 46 14.22 -2.57 13.34
C ALA A 46 15.33 -1.73 13.99
N SER A 47 16.11 -1.02 13.15
CA SER A 47 17.10 -0.03 13.59
C SER A 47 16.50 1.29 14.11
N GLY A 48 15.18 1.49 13.98
CA GLY A 48 14.45 2.61 14.56
C GLY A 48 13.69 3.45 13.55
N ALA A 49 13.21 4.61 14.01
CA ALA A 49 12.39 5.51 13.22
C ALA A 49 13.17 6.15 12.06
N VAL A 50 12.49 6.35 10.93
CA VAL A 50 13.03 7.04 9.76
C VAL A 50 12.03 8.02 9.18
N THR A 51 12.56 9.17 8.73
CA THR A 51 11.92 10.06 7.76
C THR A 51 12.74 9.98 6.48
N ALA A 52 12.07 9.88 5.34
CA ALA A 52 12.71 9.87 4.03
C ALA A 52 12.05 10.89 3.11
N ARG A 53 12.87 11.59 2.34
CA ARG A 53 12.48 12.43 1.21
C ARG A 53 12.96 11.77 -0.07
N ILE A 54 12.03 11.45 -0.96
CA ILE A 54 12.26 10.69 -2.19
C ILE A 54 11.86 11.58 -3.36
N ARG A 55 12.78 11.85 -4.28
CA ARG A 55 12.51 12.66 -5.46
C ARG A 55 13.22 12.11 -6.68
N ARG A 56 12.66 12.36 -7.85
CA ARG A 56 13.35 12.08 -9.11
C ARG A 56 14.55 13.02 -9.23
N ALA A 57 15.75 12.46 -9.39
CA ALA A 57 17.01 13.19 -9.52
C ALA A 57 17.39 13.41 -10.98
N SER A 58 17.06 12.46 -11.86
CA SER A 58 17.27 12.54 -13.30
C SER A 58 16.18 11.73 -14.02
N PRO A 59 16.16 11.67 -15.37
CA PRO A 59 15.18 10.87 -16.08
C PRO A 59 15.09 9.41 -15.61
N THR A 60 16.22 8.83 -15.19
CA THR A 60 16.38 7.41 -14.82
C THR A 60 16.86 7.20 -13.39
N ALA A 61 16.97 8.26 -12.57
CA ALA A 61 17.48 8.18 -11.21
C ALA A 61 16.52 8.79 -10.18
N VAL A 62 16.45 8.18 -9.01
CA VAL A 62 15.71 8.66 -7.84
C VAL A 62 16.70 8.87 -6.70
N GLU A 63 16.69 10.06 -6.12
CA GLU A 63 17.42 10.35 -4.89
C GLU A 63 16.50 10.11 -3.69
N CYS A 64 17.03 9.42 -2.69
CA CYS A 64 16.43 9.28 -1.38
C CYS A 64 17.38 9.86 -0.33
N VAL A 65 16.89 10.81 0.45
CA VAL A 65 17.55 11.33 1.65
C VAL A 65 16.78 10.82 2.85
N ALA A 66 17.48 10.28 3.84
CA ALA A 66 16.88 9.73 5.05
C ALA A 66 17.50 10.30 6.33
N TRP A 67 16.69 10.39 7.38
CA TRP A 67 17.03 10.87 8.71
C TRP A 67 16.51 9.93 9.79
N GLY A 68 17.20 9.87 10.93
CA GLY A 68 16.82 9.05 12.07
C GLY A 68 17.66 7.78 12.20
N ALA A 69 17.43 7.02 13.28
CA ALA A 69 18.17 5.79 13.56
C ALA A 69 17.96 4.72 12.47
N GLY A 70 16.78 4.71 11.83
CA GLY A 70 16.47 3.83 10.71
C GLY A 70 17.02 4.27 9.35
N ALA A 71 17.75 5.39 9.25
CA ALA A 71 18.11 5.96 7.95
C ALA A 71 18.96 5.00 7.09
N ALA A 72 19.96 4.33 7.67
CA ALA A 72 20.82 3.41 6.93
C ALA A 72 20.04 2.21 6.37
N GLU A 73 19.28 1.51 7.22
CA GLU A 73 18.43 0.37 6.81
C GLU A 73 17.37 0.78 5.77
N PHE A 74 16.79 1.98 5.89
CA PHE A 74 15.86 2.50 4.90
C PHE A 74 16.52 2.71 3.53
N LEU A 75 17.71 3.29 3.51
CA LEU A 75 18.44 3.53 2.26
C LEU A 75 18.89 2.22 1.63
N ASP A 76 19.22 1.20 2.41
CA ASP A 76 19.54 -0.13 1.90
C ASP A 76 18.36 -0.83 1.24
N THR A 77 17.16 -0.64 1.79
CA THR A 77 15.92 -1.21 1.23
C THR A 77 15.26 -0.32 0.17
N CYS A 78 15.74 0.91 -0.02
CA CYS A 78 15.16 1.89 -0.94
C CYS A 78 15.05 1.43 -2.40
N PRO A 79 16.04 0.71 -2.99
CA PRO A 79 15.89 0.16 -4.33
C PRO A 79 14.66 -0.76 -4.48
N ALA A 80 14.44 -1.67 -3.53
CA ALA A 80 13.29 -2.58 -3.54
C ALA A 80 11.96 -1.83 -3.35
N LEU A 81 11.94 -0.79 -2.50
CA LEU A 81 10.79 0.10 -2.34
C LEU A 81 10.42 0.81 -3.65
N LEU A 82 11.42 1.17 -4.46
CA LEU A 82 11.23 1.79 -5.77
C LEU A 82 11.06 0.77 -6.91
N GLY A 83 10.92 -0.52 -6.59
CA GLY A 83 10.67 -1.59 -7.55
C GLY A 83 11.88 -1.93 -8.44
N ALA A 84 13.11 -1.71 -7.96
CA ALA A 84 14.32 -2.15 -8.67
C ALA A 84 14.36 -3.68 -8.89
N ASP A 85 13.73 -4.41 -7.98
CA ASP A 85 13.66 -5.88 -8.01
C ASP A 85 12.37 -6.41 -8.66
N ASP A 86 11.58 -5.52 -9.28
CA ASP A 86 10.35 -5.89 -9.97
C ASP A 86 10.69 -6.54 -11.33
N ASP A 87 10.53 -7.87 -11.42
CA ASP A 87 10.65 -8.60 -12.68
C ASP A 87 9.28 -8.76 -13.36
N ALA A 88 9.21 -8.31 -14.61
CA ALA A 88 8.03 -8.40 -15.46
C ALA A 88 8.38 -8.98 -16.84
N SER A 89 9.52 -9.66 -16.97
CA SER A 89 10.01 -10.23 -18.22
C SER A 89 9.11 -11.35 -18.75
N ASP A 90 8.43 -12.06 -17.85
CA ASP A 90 7.45 -13.11 -18.15
C ASP A 90 6.01 -12.58 -18.32
N PHE A 91 5.78 -11.27 -18.19
CA PHE A 91 4.45 -10.69 -18.34
C PHE A 91 4.03 -10.57 -19.81
N VAL A 92 3.09 -11.42 -20.22
CA VAL A 92 2.49 -11.41 -21.56
C VAL A 92 1.02 -10.94 -21.49
N PRO A 93 0.72 -9.65 -21.73
CA PRO A 93 -0.66 -9.16 -21.72
C PRO A 93 -1.46 -9.76 -22.88
N ARG A 94 -2.65 -10.31 -22.59
CA ARG A 94 -3.52 -10.97 -23.57
C ARG A 94 -4.65 -10.09 -24.11
N ASP A 95 -5.02 -9.07 -23.36
CA ASP A 95 -6.09 -8.14 -23.70
C ASP A 95 -5.53 -6.85 -24.34
N ALA A 96 -6.20 -6.36 -25.40
CA ALA A 96 -5.74 -5.19 -26.15
C ALA A 96 -5.68 -3.90 -25.31
N THR A 97 -6.61 -3.72 -24.37
CA THR A 97 -6.63 -2.58 -23.44
C THR A 97 -5.49 -2.69 -22.44
N VAL A 98 -5.16 -3.89 -21.96
CA VAL A 98 -4.00 -4.13 -21.09
C VAL A 98 -2.69 -3.87 -21.85
N VAL A 99 -2.58 -4.29 -23.11
CA VAL A 99 -1.45 -3.96 -23.99
C VAL A 99 -1.31 -2.44 -24.14
N ALA A 100 -2.41 -1.73 -24.39
CA ALA A 100 -2.42 -0.27 -24.49
C ALA A 100 -2.00 0.41 -23.17
N ALA A 101 -2.47 -0.11 -22.03
CA ALA A 101 -2.09 0.37 -20.70
C ALA A 101 -0.58 0.21 -20.47
N ARG A 102 -0.01 -0.95 -20.81
CA ARG A 102 1.44 -1.19 -20.73
C ARG A 102 2.24 -0.22 -21.59
N ARG A 103 1.75 0.14 -22.77
CA ARG A 103 2.40 1.13 -23.65
C ARG A 103 2.36 2.56 -23.07
N ARG A 104 1.30 2.93 -22.33
CA ARG A 104 1.18 4.25 -21.70
C ARG A 104 2.06 4.41 -20.45
N VAL A 105 2.25 3.33 -19.69
CA VAL A 105 3.09 3.31 -18.48
C VAL A 105 4.15 2.20 -18.55
N PRO A 106 5.08 2.27 -19.53
CA PRO A 106 6.04 1.18 -19.79
C PRO A 106 7.02 0.98 -18.64
N HIS A 107 7.16 1.98 -17.77
CA HIS A 107 8.07 2.00 -16.64
C HIS A 107 7.35 1.86 -15.27
N LEU A 108 6.09 1.42 -15.26
CA LEU A 108 5.44 0.98 -14.02
C LEU A 108 6.29 -0.13 -13.38
N ARG A 109 6.63 0.06 -12.11
CA ARG A 109 7.30 -0.92 -11.25
C ARG A 109 6.46 -1.16 -10.02
N LEU A 110 6.40 -2.40 -9.57
CA LEU A 110 5.79 -2.78 -8.30
C LEU A 110 6.88 -2.87 -7.22
N GLY A 111 6.90 -1.88 -6.34
CA GLY A 111 7.84 -1.84 -5.23
C GLY A 111 7.34 -2.64 -4.03
N ARG A 112 8.24 -2.90 -3.08
CA ARG A 112 7.90 -3.53 -1.80
C ARG A 112 8.48 -2.78 -0.61
N THR A 113 7.68 -2.57 0.43
CA THR A 113 8.13 -1.89 1.66
C THR A 113 8.93 -2.81 2.58
N ALA A 114 8.78 -4.14 2.44
CA ALA A 114 9.26 -5.13 3.40
C ALA A 114 8.82 -4.85 4.84
N ARG A 115 7.70 -4.14 5.05
CA ARG A 115 7.08 -3.84 6.36
C ARG A 115 5.67 -4.39 6.38
N VAL A 116 5.49 -5.55 7.00
CA VAL A 116 4.20 -6.28 6.97
C VAL A 116 3.17 -5.60 7.84
N LEU A 117 3.51 -5.23 9.08
CA LEU A 117 2.55 -4.60 9.99
C LEU A 117 2.12 -3.22 9.48
N GLU A 118 3.04 -2.45 8.90
CA GLU A 118 2.74 -1.13 8.31
C GLU A 118 1.80 -1.22 7.11
N ALA A 119 1.82 -2.33 6.36
CA ALA A 119 0.87 -2.57 5.27
C ALA A 119 -0.45 -3.18 5.76
N LEU A 120 -0.39 -4.08 6.73
CA LEU A 120 -1.50 -4.87 7.23
C LEU A 120 -2.48 -4.03 8.07
N VAL A 121 -1.99 -3.15 8.95
CA VAL A 121 -2.88 -2.35 9.80
C VAL A 121 -3.80 -1.44 8.98
N PRO A 122 -3.32 -0.63 8.00
CA PRO A 122 -4.21 0.10 7.10
C PRO A 122 -5.18 -0.80 6.33
N ALA A 123 -4.73 -1.96 5.86
CA ALA A 123 -5.60 -2.90 5.14
C ALA A 123 -6.74 -3.41 6.04
N VAL A 124 -6.49 -3.66 7.32
CA VAL A 124 -7.55 -4.01 8.29
C VAL A 124 -8.51 -2.83 8.51
N LEU A 125 -7.98 -1.60 8.65
CA LEU A 125 -8.80 -0.41 8.82
C LEU A 125 -9.69 -0.12 7.60
N GLU A 126 -9.33 -0.58 6.42
CA GLU A 126 -10.08 -0.38 5.17
C GLU A 126 -11.19 -1.42 4.94
N GLN A 127 -11.27 -2.47 5.76
CA GLN A 127 -12.27 -3.53 5.58
C GLN A 127 -13.71 -2.98 5.63
N ARG A 128 -14.45 -3.19 4.53
CA ARG A 128 -15.91 -2.94 4.40
C ARG A 128 -16.35 -1.52 4.76
N VAL A 129 -15.48 -0.53 4.61
CA VAL A 129 -15.82 0.89 4.82
C VAL A 129 -15.38 1.74 3.63
N PRO A 130 -15.99 2.93 3.45
CA PRO A 130 -15.47 3.89 2.48
C PRO A 130 -14.00 4.24 2.76
N GLY A 131 -13.17 4.30 1.71
CA GLY A 131 -11.74 4.60 1.86
C GLY A 131 -11.46 5.91 2.60
N ALA A 132 -12.33 6.93 2.45
CA ALA A 132 -12.20 8.20 3.19
C ALA A 132 -12.30 8.01 4.71
N ASP A 133 -13.16 7.10 5.18
CA ASP A 133 -13.38 6.81 6.59
C ASP A 133 -12.20 6.01 7.17
N ALA A 134 -11.70 5.05 6.40
CA ALA A 134 -10.48 4.31 6.75
C ALA A 134 -9.25 5.21 6.82
N PHE A 135 -9.05 6.10 5.84
CA PHE A 135 -7.94 7.06 5.84
C PHE A 135 -8.06 8.07 6.98
N ARG A 136 -9.29 8.45 7.36
CA ARG A 136 -9.53 9.25 8.56
C ARG A 136 -9.13 8.46 9.82
N SER A 137 -9.54 7.20 9.94
CA SER A 137 -9.22 6.33 11.07
C SER A 137 -7.70 6.16 11.23
N TRP A 138 -7.00 5.85 10.14
CA TRP A 138 -5.54 5.80 10.07
C TRP A 138 -4.90 7.09 10.57
N ARG A 139 -5.32 8.23 10.01
CA ARG A 139 -4.80 9.55 10.41
C ARG A 139 -5.01 9.81 11.90
N VAL A 140 -6.21 9.60 12.44
CA VAL A 140 -6.52 9.85 13.86
C VAL A 140 -5.65 8.99 14.77
N LEU A 141 -5.57 7.69 14.51
CA LEU A 141 -4.80 6.75 15.34
C LEU A 141 -3.30 7.06 15.28
N VAL A 142 -2.74 7.23 14.08
CA VAL A 142 -1.30 7.49 13.92
C VAL A 142 -0.90 8.88 14.40
N THR A 143 -1.78 9.89 14.29
CA THR A 143 -1.51 11.23 14.84
C THR A 143 -1.35 11.19 16.36
N ARG A 144 -2.16 10.36 17.02
CA ARG A 144 -2.23 10.26 18.48
C ARG A 144 -1.21 9.27 19.06
N PHE A 145 -0.98 8.15 18.41
CA PHE A 145 -0.16 7.03 18.92
C PHE A 145 1.14 6.81 18.15
N GLY A 146 1.34 7.52 17.04
CA GLY A 146 2.62 7.57 16.33
C GLY A 146 3.60 8.53 17.01
N SER A 147 4.90 8.33 16.75
CA SER A 147 5.94 9.18 17.31
C SER A 147 6.33 10.33 16.38
N ALA A 148 7.08 11.30 16.91
CA ALA A 148 7.60 12.41 16.12
C ALA A 148 8.57 11.88 15.04
N PRO A 149 8.47 12.39 13.79
CA PRO A 149 9.41 12.02 12.73
C PRO A 149 10.81 12.58 13.05
N PRO A 150 11.89 11.79 12.83
CA PRO A 150 13.24 12.30 12.95
C PRO A 150 13.58 13.27 11.80
N GLY A 151 14.50 14.21 12.07
CA GLY A 151 15.00 15.15 11.05
C GLY A 151 13.96 16.16 10.58
N PRO A 152 14.25 16.89 9.47
CA PRO A 152 13.25 17.72 8.82
C PRO A 152 12.11 16.82 8.32
N ALA A 153 10.88 17.24 8.56
CA ALA A 153 9.70 16.59 8.03
C ALA A 153 8.60 17.65 7.82
N PRO A 154 7.81 17.55 6.75
CA PRO A 154 6.58 18.32 6.60
C PRO A 154 5.71 18.29 7.86
N PRO A 155 4.99 19.39 8.15
CA PRO A 155 4.07 19.42 9.29
C PRO A 155 3.08 18.25 9.29
N ARG A 156 2.70 17.80 10.48
CA ARG A 156 1.76 16.69 10.73
C ARG A 156 2.28 15.30 10.36
N MET A 157 3.52 15.15 9.89
CA MET A 157 4.10 13.81 9.74
C MET A 157 4.27 13.13 11.11
N ARG A 158 4.13 11.81 11.10
CA ARG A 158 4.34 10.91 12.25
C ARG A 158 4.96 9.63 11.76
N VAL A 159 5.81 9.03 12.59
CA VAL A 159 6.24 7.65 12.41
C VAL A 159 5.10 6.74 12.88
N PRO A 160 4.75 5.67 12.13
CA PRO A 160 3.66 4.79 12.53
C PRO A 160 3.94 4.17 13.92
N PRO A 161 2.89 3.85 14.72
CA PRO A 161 3.09 3.23 16.03
C PRO A 161 3.85 1.91 15.93
N SER A 162 4.64 1.60 16.96
CA SER A 162 5.25 0.28 17.11
C SER A 162 4.20 -0.80 17.32
N ALA A 163 4.57 -2.06 17.11
CA ALA A 163 3.72 -3.19 17.46
C ALA A 163 3.28 -3.13 18.94
N GLU A 164 4.17 -2.70 19.83
CA GLU A 164 3.83 -2.47 21.24
C GLU A 164 2.81 -1.38 21.43
N ALA A 165 2.97 -0.23 20.79
CA ALA A 165 2.01 0.85 20.87
C ALA A 165 0.63 0.41 20.36
N TRP A 166 0.56 -0.25 19.20
CA TRP A 166 -0.69 -0.79 18.64
C TRP A 166 -1.43 -1.73 19.61
N ARG A 167 -0.69 -2.59 20.33
CA ARG A 167 -1.27 -3.54 21.31
C ARG A 167 -1.92 -2.83 22.49
N HIS A 168 -1.42 -1.65 22.85
CA HIS A 168 -1.84 -0.93 24.04
C HIS A 168 -2.77 0.25 23.74
N ILE A 169 -3.17 0.47 22.48
CA ILE A 169 -4.21 1.45 22.16
C ILE A 169 -5.51 0.99 22.82
N PRO A 170 -6.10 1.79 23.72
CA PRO A 170 -7.35 1.43 24.35
C PRO A 170 -8.51 1.34 23.35
N SER A 171 -9.46 0.45 23.61
CA SER A 171 -10.61 0.19 22.71
C SER A 171 -11.43 1.45 22.37
N TRP A 172 -11.59 2.37 23.33
CA TRP A 172 -12.33 3.63 23.11
C TRP A 172 -11.64 4.56 22.11
N GLU A 173 -10.33 4.42 21.89
CA GLU A 173 -9.59 5.22 20.89
C GLU A 173 -9.87 4.76 19.48
N TYR A 174 -9.98 3.45 19.28
CA TYR A 174 -10.47 2.88 18.03
C TYR A 174 -11.90 3.35 17.75
N HIS A 175 -12.76 3.32 18.77
CA HIS A 175 -14.12 3.83 18.64
C HIS A 175 -14.15 5.31 18.23
N ARG A 176 -13.39 6.18 18.92
CA ARG A 176 -13.25 7.61 18.56
C ARG A 176 -12.70 7.83 17.16
N ALA A 177 -11.84 6.92 16.69
CA ALA A 177 -11.30 6.95 15.34
C ALA A 177 -12.32 6.50 14.28
N GLY A 178 -13.45 5.87 14.65
CA GLY A 178 -14.44 5.30 13.73
C GLY A 178 -14.13 3.85 13.34
N VAL A 179 -13.41 3.13 14.20
CA VAL A 179 -13.04 1.72 14.01
C VAL A 179 -13.90 0.86 14.94
N ASP A 180 -14.62 -0.09 14.36
CA ASP A 180 -15.47 -1.02 15.12
C ASP A 180 -14.63 -2.03 15.94
N PRO A 181 -15.24 -2.66 16.96
CA PRO A 181 -14.54 -3.63 17.82
C PRO A 181 -13.96 -4.84 17.08
N GLY A 182 -14.52 -5.23 15.93
CA GLY A 182 -14.00 -6.33 15.11
C GLY A 182 -12.65 -5.97 14.51
N ARG A 183 -12.59 -4.87 13.73
CA ARG A 183 -11.33 -4.37 13.15
C ARG A 183 -10.30 -4.02 14.22
N ALA A 184 -10.72 -3.43 15.33
CA ALA A 184 -9.81 -3.11 16.44
C ALA A 184 -9.14 -4.38 17.01
N ARG A 185 -9.91 -5.44 17.29
CA ARG A 185 -9.36 -6.73 17.74
C ARG A 185 -8.42 -7.35 16.72
N THR A 186 -8.73 -7.25 15.42
CA THR A 186 -7.84 -7.73 14.36
C THR A 186 -6.50 -6.98 14.37
N VAL A 187 -6.51 -5.64 14.46
CA VAL A 187 -5.28 -4.83 14.56
C VAL A 187 -4.43 -5.26 15.76
N ILE A 188 -5.04 -5.39 16.93
CA ILE A 188 -4.36 -5.80 18.17
C ILE A 188 -3.77 -7.21 18.01
N GLY A 189 -4.55 -8.16 17.48
CA GLY A 189 -4.10 -9.54 17.26
C GLY A 189 -2.95 -9.63 16.25
N CYS A 190 -2.95 -8.80 15.21
CA CYS A 190 -1.83 -8.68 14.26
C CYS A 190 -0.59 -8.10 14.95
N ALA A 191 -0.76 -7.03 15.75
CA ALA A 191 0.34 -6.40 16.48
C ALA A 191 0.98 -7.34 17.52
N GLN A 192 0.19 -8.21 18.18
CA GLN A 192 0.69 -9.28 19.06
C GLN A 192 1.62 -10.27 18.34
N ARG A 193 1.45 -10.45 17.04
CA ARG A 193 2.24 -11.39 16.22
C ARG A 193 3.24 -10.70 15.31
N ALA A 194 3.50 -9.40 15.49
CA ALA A 194 4.28 -8.58 14.58
C ALA A 194 5.63 -9.19 14.19
N ALA A 195 6.43 -9.66 15.16
CA ALA A 195 7.73 -10.28 14.87
C ALA A 195 7.63 -11.52 13.96
N SER A 196 6.57 -12.31 14.10
CA SER A 196 6.29 -13.46 13.21
C SER A 196 5.82 -13.03 11.84
N LEU A 197 5.02 -11.97 11.77
CA LEU A 197 4.54 -11.41 10.51
C LEU A 197 5.67 -10.77 9.70
N GLU A 198 6.59 -10.04 10.34
CA GLU A 198 7.72 -9.43 9.64
C GLU A 198 8.66 -10.48 9.03
N ARG A 199 8.76 -11.70 9.58
CA ARG A 199 9.54 -12.78 8.96
C ARG A 199 8.98 -13.23 7.60
N LEU A 200 7.70 -12.98 7.31
CA LEU A 200 7.06 -13.36 6.05
C LEU A 200 7.66 -12.64 4.83
N VAL A 201 8.40 -11.53 5.02
CA VAL A 201 9.09 -10.84 3.92
C VAL A 201 10.16 -11.69 3.24
N SER A 202 10.65 -12.72 3.91
CA SER A 202 11.63 -13.68 3.39
C SER A 202 10.98 -14.88 2.67
N TRP A 203 9.65 -14.99 2.69
CA TRP A 203 8.93 -16.12 2.10
C TRP A 203 8.48 -15.78 0.67
N PRO A 204 8.25 -16.80 -0.17
CA PRO A 204 7.55 -16.60 -1.44
C PRO A 204 6.20 -15.90 -1.21
N ALA A 205 5.91 -14.84 -1.97
CA ALA A 205 4.78 -13.95 -1.71
C ALA A 205 3.42 -14.68 -1.63
N ALA A 206 3.19 -15.67 -2.51
CA ALA A 206 1.97 -16.48 -2.47
C ALA A 206 1.81 -17.25 -1.16
N ARG A 207 2.91 -17.83 -0.63
CA ARG A 207 2.92 -18.54 0.66
C ARG A 207 2.76 -17.58 1.83
N ALA A 208 3.40 -16.41 1.77
CA ALA A 208 3.25 -15.36 2.77
C ALA A 208 1.78 -14.87 2.86
N ARG A 209 1.14 -14.64 1.70
CA ARG A 209 -0.27 -14.27 1.61
C ARG A 209 -1.19 -15.34 2.20
N GLN A 210 -0.95 -16.62 1.92
CA GLN A 210 -1.70 -17.72 2.54
C GLN A 210 -1.49 -17.77 4.07
N ALA A 211 -0.28 -17.51 4.54
CA ALA A 211 -0.01 -17.45 5.98
C ALA A 211 -0.78 -16.30 6.66
N LEU A 212 -0.90 -15.14 6.01
CA LEU A 212 -1.68 -14.02 6.53
C LEU A 212 -3.15 -14.38 6.75
N THR A 213 -3.76 -15.19 5.89
CA THR A 213 -5.19 -15.57 6.02
C THR A 213 -5.47 -16.55 7.17
N SER A 214 -4.43 -17.06 7.85
CA SER A 214 -4.60 -17.83 9.09
C SER A 214 -4.96 -16.95 10.30
N LEU A 215 -4.79 -15.63 10.19
CA LEU A 215 -5.08 -14.70 11.28
C LEU A 215 -6.60 -14.42 11.36
N PRO A 216 -7.21 -14.51 12.56
CA PRO A 216 -8.58 -14.08 12.74
C PRO A 216 -8.79 -12.63 12.28
N GLY A 217 -9.78 -12.42 11.41
CA GLY A 217 -10.09 -11.11 10.86
C GLY A 217 -9.25 -10.68 9.65
N VAL A 218 -8.34 -11.52 9.15
CA VAL A 218 -7.59 -11.26 7.91
C VAL A 218 -8.07 -12.22 6.82
N GLY A 219 -8.94 -11.72 5.94
CA GLY A 219 -9.41 -12.45 4.77
C GLY A 219 -8.49 -12.32 3.55
N VAL A 220 -8.87 -12.98 2.45
CA VAL A 220 -8.13 -12.98 1.17
C VAL A 220 -7.86 -11.57 0.64
N TRP A 221 -8.84 -10.67 0.73
CA TRP A 221 -8.70 -9.27 0.32
C TRP A 221 -7.62 -8.54 1.13
N THR A 222 -7.66 -8.61 2.46
CA THR A 222 -6.68 -7.96 3.35
C THR A 222 -5.28 -8.55 3.15
N ALA A 223 -5.17 -9.86 2.95
CA ALA A 223 -3.90 -10.51 2.67
C ALA A 223 -3.33 -10.07 1.30
N ALA A 224 -4.18 -9.90 0.29
CA ALA A 224 -3.77 -9.36 -1.02
C ALA A 224 -3.27 -7.91 -0.91
N GLU A 225 -4.05 -7.01 -0.30
CA GLU A 225 -3.66 -5.60 -0.09
C GLU A 225 -2.33 -5.46 0.67
N THR A 226 -2.11 -6.35 1.64
CA THR A 226 -0.84 -6.43 2.38
C THR A 226 0.29 -6.93 1.49
N ALA A 227 0.07 -8.01 0.74
CA ALA A 227 1.07 -8.63 -0.11
C ALA A 227 1.55 -7.72 -1.25
N GLN A 228 0.62 -6.99 -1.87
CA GLN A 228 0.94 -5.98 -2.89
C GLN A 228 1.98 -4.96 -2.39
N ARG A 229 1.85 -4.49 -1.15
CA ARG A 229 2.67 -3.40 -0.60
C ARG A 229 3.90 -3.91 0.14
N ALA A 230 3.76 -4.93 0.96
CA ALA A 230 4.84 -5.46 1.79
C ALA A 230 5.78 -6.36 0.99
N PHE A 231 5.26 -7.13 0.03
CA PHE A 231 6.02 -8.13 -0.72
C PHE A 231 6.22 -7.76 -2.19
N GLY A 232 5.48 -6.78 -2.72
CA GLY A 232 5.52 -6.44 -4.15
C GLY A 232 4.86 -7.52 -5.01
N ASP A 233 3.89 -8.26 -4.46
CA ASP A 233 3.26 -9.40 -5.14
C ASP A 233 2.46 -8.95 -6.36
N ALA A 234 3.02 -9.19 -7.56
CA ALA A 234 2.39 -8.87 -8.84
C ALA A 234 1.13 -9.70 -9.14
N ASP A 235 0.87 -10.76 -8.39
CA ASP A 235 -0.28 -11.66 -8.53
C ASP A 235 -1.30 -11.53 -7.38
N ALA A 236 -1.12 -10.55 -6.50
CA ALA A 236 -2.01 -10.28 -5.38
C ALA A 236 -3.32 -9.59 -5.78
N LEU A 237 -4.18 -10.30 -6.52
CA LEU A 237 -5.50 -9.81 -6.89
C LEU A 237 -6.41 -9.64 -5.66
N SER A 238 -6.99 -8.45 -5.49
CA SER A 238 -7.88 -8.08 -4.38
C SER A 238 -9.29 -8.66 -4.55
N VAL A 239 -9.41 -9.98 -4.50
CA VAL A 239 -10.71 -10.68 -4.50
C VAL A 239 -11.54 -10.24 -3.28
N GLY A 240 -12.80 -9.87 -3.49
CA GLY A 240 -13.68 -9.30 -2.47
C GLY A 240 -13.64 -7.78 -2.40
N ASP A 241 -12.92 -7.13 -3.32
CA ASP A 241 -12.94 -5.67 -3.44
C ASP A 241 -14.26 -5.19 -4.06
N TYR A 242 -14.81 -4.09 -3.53
CA TYR A 242 -16.09 -3.57 -3.98
C TYR A 242 -16.05 -2.92 -5.37
N HIS A 243 -14.89 -2.40 -5.78
CA HIS A 243 -14.69 -1.63 -7.02
C HIS A 243 -13.93 -2.41 -8.08
N ILE A 244 -12.87 -3.14 -7.71
CA ILE A 244 -11.95 -3.73 -8.68
C ILE A 244 -12.64 -4.67 -9.69
N PRO A 245 -13.51 -5.63 -9.29
CA PRO A 245 -14.19 -6.50 -10.26
C PRO A 245 -15.05 -5.73 -11.25
N LYS A 246 -15.79 -4.71 -10.78
CA LYS A 246 -16.63 -3.87 -11.63
C LYS A 246 -15.80 -3.03 -12.59
N MET A 247 -14.73 -2.41 -12.10
CA MET A 247 -13.79 -1.64 -12.92
C MET A 247 -13.16 -2.52 -14.00
N ILE A 248 -12.71 -3.73 -13.65
CA ILE A 248 -12.15 -4.69 -14.61
C ILE A 248 -13.19 -5.07 -15.66
N GLY A 249 -14.41 -5.43 -15.25
CA GLY A 249 -15.49 -5.76 -16.20
C GLY A 249 -15.80 -4.61 -17.15
N TRP A 250 -15.98 -3.39 -16.63
CA TRP A 250 -16.26 -2.23 -17.47
C TRP A 250 -15.11 -1.90 -18.43
N THR A 251 -13.87 -2.04 -17.97
CA THR A 251 -12.68 -1.68 -18.75
C THR A 251 -12.39 -2.69 -19.86
N LEU A 252 -12.59 -3.99 -19.59
CA LEU A 252 -12.19 -5.06 -20.51
C LEU A 252 -13.36 -5.65 -21.31
N LEU A 253 -14.57 -5.64 -20.74
CA LEU A 253 -15.76 -6.27 -21.32
C LEU A 253 -16.91 -5.29 -21.62
N GLY A 254 -16.85 -4.06 -21.10
CA GLY A 254 -17.90 -3.06 -21.27
C GLY A 254 -19.15 -3.28 -20.41
N HIS A 255 -19.08 -4.14 -19.37
CA HIS A 255 -20.16 -4.37 -18.40
C HIS A 255 -19.57 -4.83 -17.04
N PRO A 256 -20.24 -4.64 -15.89
CA PRO A 256 -19.67 -5.04 -14.61
C PRO A 256 -19.64 -6.57 -14.49
N ILE A 257 -18.67 -7.08 -13.73
CA ILE A 257 -18.54 -8.50 -13.36
C ILE A 257 -18.29 -8.65 -11.86
N GLY A 258 -18.48 -9.87 -11.35
CA GLY A 258 -18.13 -10.26 -9.98
C GLY A 258 -16.71 -10.83 -9.85
N ASP A 259 -16.35 -11.21 -8.63
CA ASP A 259 -15.01 -11.75 -8.31
C ASP A 259 -14.65 -13.00 -9.12
N ASP A 260 -15.53 -13.99 -9.19
CA ASP A 260 -15.25 -15.27 -9.87
C ASP A 260 -14.92 -15.06 -11.36
N ALA A 261 -15.74 -14.25 -12.03
CA ALA A 261 -15.52 -13.88 -13.43
C ALA A 261 -14.25 -13.04 -13.61
N MET A 262 -13.91 -12.15 -12.67
CA MET A 262 -12.65 -11.41 -12.72
C MET A 262 -11.44 -12.35 -12.57
N VAL A 263 -11.51 -13.32 -11.66
CA VAL A 263 -10.44 -14.31 -11.46
C VAL A 263 -10.23 -15.12 -12.73
N GLU A 264 -11.30 -15.63 -13.35
CA GLU A 264 -11.24 -16.38 -14.60
C GLU A 264 -10.67 -15.52 -15.75
N LEU A 265 -11.18 -14.29 -15.91
CA LEU A 265 -10.73 -13.37 -16.96
C LEU A 265 -9.25 -13.04 -16.87
N LEU A 266 -8.71 -12.90 -15.66
CA LEU A 266 -7.31 -12.52 -15.44
C LEU A 266 -6.36 -13.73 -15.33
N GLU A 267 -6.88 -14.96 -15.25
CA GLU A 267 -6.07 -16.18 -15.11
C GLU A 267 -4.97 -16.33 -16.19
N PRO A 268 -5.21 -16.03 -17.49
CA PRO A 268 -4.16 -16.11 -18.51
C PRO A 268 -2.98 -15.14 -18.32
N MET A 269 -3.11 -14.16 -17.41
CA MET A 269 -2.10 -13.15 -17.10
C MET A 269 -1.39 -13.42 -15.78
N ARG A 270 -1.51 -14.61 -15.18
CA ARG A 270 -0.63 -15.02 -14.09
C ARG A 270 0.84 -15.05 -14.54
N PRO A 271 1.81 -14.74 -13.66
CA PRO A 271 1.65 -14.32 -12.26
C PRO A 271 1.55 -12.78 -12.07
N HIS A 272 0.77 -12.08 -12.91
CA HIS A 272 0.74 -10.61 -12.99
C HIS A 272 -0.66 -10.00 -12.84
N ARG A 273 -1.60 -10.70 -12.20
CA ARG A 273 -2.99 -10.24 -12.12
C ARG A 273 -3.16 -8.90 -11.41
N TYR A 274 -2.41 -8.65 -10.34
CA TYR A 274 -2.37 -7.32 -9.72
C TYR A 274 -1.66 -6.28 -10.59
N ARG A 275 -0.61 -6.67 -11.32
CA ARG A 275 0.04 -5.77 -12.30
C ARG A 275 -0.96 -5.30 -13.35
N VAL A 276 -1.86 -6.16 -13.84
CA VAL A 276 -2.91 -5.77 -14.79
C VAL A 276 -3.77 -4.64 -14.21
N VAL A 277 -4.27 -4.82 -12.98
CA VAL A 277 -5.05 -3.78 -12.27
C VAL A 277 -4.24 -2.48 -12.20
N ARG A 278 -2.97 -2.55 -11.77
CA ARG A 278 -2.11 -1.37 -11.64
C ARG A 278 -1.79 -0.69 -12.96
N LEU A 279 -1.65 -1.42 -14.05
CA LEU A 279 -1.46 -0.87 -15.38
C LEU A 279 -2.68 -0.07 -15.81
N LEU A 280 -3.88 -0.64 -15.69
CA LEU A 280 -5.12 0.02 -16.09
C LEU A 280 -5.36 1.32 -15.30
N GLU A 281 -5.15 1.27 -13.98
CA GLU A 281 -5.26 2.43 -13.10
C GLU A 281 -4.21 3.51 -13.44
N ALA A 282 -2.93 3.14 -13.53
CA ALA A 282 -1.85 4.08 -13.76
C ALA A 282 -1.85 4.67 -15.17
N SER A 283 -2.35 3.94 -16.17
CA SER A 283 -2.49 4.43 -17.55
C SER A 283 -3.68 5.36 -17.77
N GLY A 284 -4.54 5.51 -16.76
CA GLY A 284 -5.82 6.22 -16.86
C GLY A 284 -6.80 5.56 -17.84
N LEU A 285 -6.67 4.25 -18.08
CA LEU A 285 -7.60 3.49 -18.93
C LEU A 285 -8.69 2.79 -18.11
N ALA A 286 -8.45 2.57 -16.82
CA ALA A 286 -9.47 2.06 -15.90
C ALA A 286 -10.73 2.93 -15.97
N TYR A 287 -11.86 2.27 -16.19
CA TYR A 287 -13.16 2.90 -16.36
C TYR A 287 -14.23 2.19 -15.51
N GLU A 288 -15.00 2.98 -14.78
CA GLU A 288 -16.24 2.56 -14.14
C GLU A 288 -17.24 3.74 -14.27
N PRO A 289 -18.44 3.53 -14.86
CA PRO A 289 -19.44 4.60 -14.97
C PRO A 289 -19.82 5.13 -13.58
N ARG A 290 -19.82 6.46 -13.42
CA ARG A 290 -20.27 7.08 -12.17
C ARG A 290 -21.76 6.81 -11.98
N ARG A 291 -22.13 6.03 -10.97
CA ARG A 291 -23.52 5.74 -10.64
C ARG A 291 -23.83 6.16 -9.21
N GLY A 292 -24.69 7.16 -9.07
CA GLY A 292 -25.29 7.55 -7.79
C GLY A 292 -24.39 8.33 -6.83
N PRO A 293 -24.99 8.86 -5.75
CA PRO A 293 -24.25 9.55 -4.68
C PRO A 293 -23.30 8.58 -3.96
N ARG A 294 -22.18 9.10 -3.46
CA ARG A 294 -21.24 8.32 -2.63
C ARG A 294 -21.99 7.77 -1.41
N LEU A 295 -21.61 6.56 -0.96
CA LEU A 295 -22.10 6.03 0.31
C LEU A 295 -21.90 7.09 1.42
N PRO A 296 -22.93 7.37 2.22
CA PRO A 296 -22.81 8.33 3.32
C PRO A 296 -21.73 7.85 4.29
N VAL A 297 -20.99 8.81 4.84
CA VAL A 297 -19.96 8.55 5.86
C VAL A 297 -20.64 7.89 7.06
N HIS A 298 -20.18 6.70 7.45
CA HIS A 298 -20.74 6.00 8.60
C HIS A 298 -20.15 6.58 9.88
N ASP A 299 -20.98 7.29 10.65
CA ASP A 299 -20.57 7.81 11.96
C ASP A 299 -20.99 6.86 13.08
N ILE A 300 -20.05 6.01 13.50
CA ILE A 300 -20.25 5.13 14.66
C ILE A 300 -19.85 5.81 15.98
N ARG A 301 -19.33 7.04 15.97
CA ARG A 301 -18.76 7.69 17.17
C ARG A 301 -19.81 8.19 18.16
N SER A 302 -21.06 8.30 17.72
CA SER A 302 -22.18 8.85 18.48
C SER A 302 -23.02 7.78 19.20
N TRP A 303 -22.55 6.52 19.20
CA TRP A 303 -23.23 5.38 19.83
C TRP A 303 -22.48 4.91 21.08
#